data_AF-A0A1B1SB11-F1
#
_entry.id   AF-A0A1B1SB11-F1
#
_cell.length_a   1.000
_cell.length_b   1.000
_cell.length_c   1.000
_cell.angle_alpha   90.00
_cell.angle_beta   90.00
_cell.angle_gamma   90.00
#
_symmetry.space_group_name_H-M   'P 1'
#
loop_
_entity.id
_entity.type
_entity.pdbx_description
1 polymer ?
#
loop_
_entity_poly.entity_id
_entity_poly.type
_entity_poly.pdbx_seq_one_letter_code
_entity_poly.pdbx_strand_id
1 'polypeptide(L)'
;MTALVLLTACLVSGCNDDDDNASKAKAVLASANSLTFDGLEATPQIITVYSDARWEAEAPEWITVSPATGEGITEVTVCVIDNLREGALDNPRKAELVFKGATLASRSAVVVSQRGDNYRDCTQYTPDKVYEVADETYMVFTDALVISKTSEGYILSDDNCSDYIYLKSKQQAQAGDKVTVKAQKMSDSQKMAYLEAEEMTVNSSNNTINRAEATDITADIDTYTSTKRDYVAVEGVLAGKTITVADAKYAITLADVPASVNLSDLEGHTIKAFGYFAGVAAPYVRIYLESVTDLGEAQVIYWSEDFEWLAPFAQASGAGRTVETDDLNATAPQIVKASANGTTALEYAESLGYEFLRVTTKTAGECIYIQENYLKFGKTSYQAGIVLPAIKTVPADASGVLLEFDWCPMRQGSGKIDPVDLIVIIKNGSDETTLTVPTHNWPNGHVLEWIKATVSLDGIKIDKDTRITIRQIDEQWPAATANRWFLDNIRIYSKL
;
A
#
# COMPACT_ATOMS: atom_id res chain seq x y z
N MET A 1 26.21 -33.39 69.08
CA MET A 1 26.26 -33.60 70.54
C MET A 1 26.75 -32.31 71.17
N THR A 2 25.97 -31.85 72.13
CA THR A 2 26.21 -30.77 73.11
C THR A 2 27.64 -30.70 73.65
N ALA A 3 28.21 -29.50 73.71
CA ALA A 3 29.32 -29.11 74.58
C ALA A 3 28.99 -27.71 75.13
N LEU A 4 28.54 -27.63 76.38
CA LEU A 4 29.33 -27.45 77.61
C LEU A 4 29.66 -25.98 77.86
N VAL A 5 28.93 -25.43 78.82
CA VAL A 5 29.07 -24.11 79.44
C VAL A 5 30.36 -24.06 80.26
N LEU A 6 31.12 -22.98 80.18
CA LEU A 6 31.93 -22.49 81.30
C LEU A 6 31.78 -20.97 81.41
N LEU A 7 31.43 -20.54 82.61
CA LEU A 7 31.08 -19.20 83.04
C LEU A 7 32.33 -18.51 83.60
N THR A 8 32.71 -17.32 83.14
CA THR A 8 33.50 -16.38 83.97
C THR A 8 33.54 -14.94 83.44
N ALA A 9 33.11 -14.03 84.32
CA ALA A 9 33.59 -12.65 84.53
C ALA A 9 33.66 -11.70 83.31
N CYS A 10 32.57 -10.95 83.09
CA CYS A 10 32.61 -9.70 82.34
C CYS A 10 33.34 -8.62 83.16
N LEU A 11 34.64 -8.46 82.92
CA LEU A 11 35.34 -7.22 83.20
C LEU A 11 34.88 -6.19 82.16
N VAL A 12 34.21 -5.15 82.65
CA VAL A 12 33.83 -3.99 81.87
C VAL A 12 35.09 -3.15 81.66
N SER A 13 35.79 -3.38 80.55
CA SER A 13 36.77 -2.45 80.00
C SER A 13 36.10 -1.71 78.85
N GLY A 14 35.57 -0.51 79.15
CA GLY A 14 35.17 0.43 78.12
C GLY A 14 36.42 0.93 77.39
N CYS A 15 36.59 0.48 76.14
CA CYS A 15 37.30 1.25 75.13
C CYS A 15 36.24 2.07 74.39
N ASN A 16 36.28 3.40 74.57
CA ASN A 16 35.58 4.34 73.70
C ASN A 16 36.29 4.32 72.34
N ASP A 17 35.65 3.72 71.33
CA ASP A 17 35.99 3.91 69.90
C ASP A 17 35.04 4.94 69.26
N ASP A 18 34.69 6.02 69.97
CA ASP A 18 33.70 7.01 69.51
C ASP A 18 34.30 8.30 68.91
N ASP A 19 35.63 8.41 68.78
CA ASP A 19 36.27 9.65 68.28
C ASP A 19 36.46 9.73 66.74
N ASP A 20 36.30 8.64 65.99
CA ASP A 20 36.46 8.68 64.51
C ASP A 20 35.21 9.19 63.76
N ASN A 21 34.02 9.03 64.33
CA ASN A 21 32.76 9.49 63.71
C ASN A 21 32.44 10.97 63.95
N ALA A 22 33.05 11.60 64.97
CA ALA A 22 32.82 13.01 65.28
C ALA A 22 33.41 13.98 64.23
N SER A 23 34.39 13.51 63.43
CA SER A 23 35.07 14.30 62.39
C SER A 23 34.55 14.09 60.97
N LYS A 24 33.61 13.15 60.76
CA LYS A 24 33.04 12.81 59.45
C LYS A 24 31.72 13.54 59.17
N ALA A 25 31.46 13.85 57.90
CA ALA A 25 30.29 14.59 57.45
C ALA A 25 28.97 13.91 57.83
N LYS A 26 27.95 14.69 58.21
CA LYS A 26 26.57 14.19 58.34
C LYS A 26 25.75 14.46 57.07
N ALA A 27 26.20 15.40 56.24
CA ALA A 27 25.62 15.69 54.93
C ALA A 27 26.74 15.71 53.88
N VAL A 28 26.58 14.93 52.81
CA VAL A 28 27.41 15.00 51.61
C VAL A 28 26.50 15.08 50.38
N LEU A 29 26.86 15.90 49.42
CA LEU A 29 26.14 16.06 48.16
C LEU A 29 27.14 16.18 47.00
N ALA A 30 26.95 15.41 45.94
CA ALA A 30 27.63 15.59 44.67
C ALA A 30 26.81 16.51 43.76
N SER A 31 27.48 17.38 43.02
CA SER A 31 26.86 18.26 42.00
C SER A 31 26.27 17.51 40.81
N ALA A 32 26.64 16.25 40.60
CA ALA A 32 26.11 15.39 39.56
C ALA A 32 25.47 14.14 40.17
N ASN A 33 24.39 13.66 39.55
CA ASN A 33 23.75 12.39 39.86
C ASN A 33 24.22 11.24 38.94
N SER A 34 24.80 11.57 37.79
CA SER A 34 25.37 10.60 36.85
C SER A 34 26.52 11.17 36.02
N LEU A 35 27.45 10.30 35.63
CA LEU A 35 28.54 10.57 34.69
C LEU A 35 28.56 9.50 33.60
N THR A 36 28.81 9.90 32.36
CA THR A 36 28.91 8.98 31.21
C THR A 36 30.26 9.13 30.55
N PHE A 37 30.98 8.01 30.42
CA PHE A 37 32.31 7.95 29.81
C PHE A 37 32.31 7.08 28.55
N ASP A 38 33.20 7.40 27.61
CA ASP A 38 33.46 6.54 26.47
C ASP A 38 34.20 5.25 26.88
N GLY A 39 34.11 4.22 26.04
CA GLY A 39 34.71 2.92 26.35
C GLY A 39 36.23 2.90 26.27
N LEU A 40 36.83 3.80 25.48
CA LEU A 40 38.28 3.94 25.31
C LEU A 40 38.68 5.40 25.50
N GLU A 41 39.87 5.63 26.05
CA GLU A 41 40.51 6.95 26.18
C GLU A 41 39.58 8.00 26.79
N ALA A 42 38.79 7.57 27.79
CA ALA A 42 37.74 8.37 28.36
C ALA A 42 38.28 9.67 28.98
N THR A 43 37.67 10.81 28.61
CA THR A 43 38.07 12.11 29.16
C THR A 43 37.66 12.23 30.63
N PRO A 44 38.57 12.60 31.56
CA PRO A 44 38.22 12.86 32.96
C PRO A 44 37.12 13.90 33.12
N GLN A 45 36.23 13.70 34.09
CA GLN A 45 35.13 14.64 34.38
C GLN A 45 35.30 15.22 35.78
N ILE A 46 35.09 16.52 35.93
CA ILE A 46 35.20 17.23 37.21
C ILE A 46 33.80 17.50 37.75
N ILE A 47 33.58 17.14 39.02
CA ILE A 47 32.36 17.47 39.75
C ILE A 47 32.72 18.11 41.09
N THR A 48 31.81 18.88 41.66
CA THR A 48 31.94 19.42 43.02
C THR A 48 31.24 18.52 44.03
N VAL A 49 31.90 18.28 45.17
CA VAL A 49 31.36 17.65 46.37
C VAL A 49 31.19 18.71 47.45
N TYR A 50 30.01 18.74 48.07
CA TYR A 50 29.65 19.62 49.18
C TYR A 50 29.49 18.77 50.44
N SER A 51 30.13 19.16 51.53
CA SER A 51 29.97 18.50 52.82
C SER A 51 30.02 19.46 54.01
N ASP A 52 29.47 19.01 55.14
CA ASP A 52 29.53 19.73 56.42
C ASP A 52 30.75 19.35 57.29
N ALA A 53 31.45 18.26 56.96
CA ALA A 53 32.76 17.89 57.53
C ALA A 53 33.50 16.93 56.57
N ARG A 54 34.47 16.14 57.07
CA ARG A 54 35.30 15.25 56.22
C ARG A 54 34.48 14.15 55.54
N TRP A 55 34.73 13.93 54.26
CA TRP A 55 34.14 12.85 53.46
C TRP A 55 35.22 11.97 52.80
N GLU A 56 34.81 10.78 52.36
CA GLU A 56 35.62 9.86 51.56
C GLU A 56 34.82 9.31 50.37
N ALA A 57 35.50 9.02 49.27
CA ALA A 57 34.94 8.40 48.08
C ALA A 57 35.08 6.87 48.13
N GLU A 58 34.03 6.17 47.71
CA GLU A 58 33.97 4.73 47.56
C GLU A 58 33.60 4.43 46.11
N ALA A 59 34.49 3.79 45.36
CA ALA A 59 34.31 3.48 43.94
C ALA A 59 34.87 2.09 43.63
N PRO A 60 34.36 1.39 42.60
CA PRO A 60 34.97 0.17 42.08
C PRO A 60 36.35 0.45 41.46
N GLU A 61 37.16 -0.59 41.30
CA GLU A 61 38.56 -0.50 40.84
C GLU A 61 38.75 0.18 39.48
N TRP A 62 37.73 0.20 38.62
CA TRP A 62 37.79 0.82 37.31
C TRP A 62 37.52 2.33 37.32
N ILE A 63 37.22 2.92 38.48
CA ILE A 63 36.97 4.35 38.69
C ILE A 63 38.02 4.91 39.64
N THR A 64 38.68 6.00 39.24
CA THR A 64 39.60 6.76 40.10
C THR A 64 39.01 8.11 40.44
N VAL A 65 39.10 8.54 41.71
CA VAL A 65 38.64 9.85 42.18
C VAL A 65 39.79 10.60 42.83
N SER A 66 40.00 11.87 42.44
CA SER A 66 41.06 12.71 42.98
C SER A 66 40.57 14.14 43.30
N PRO A 67 40.66 14.61 44.56
CA PRO A 67 41.07 13.86 45.75
C PRO A 67 40.00 12.83 46.16
N ALA A 68 40.41 11.69 46.73
CA ALA A 68 39.49 10.64 47.23
C ALA A 68 38.90 10.93 48.61
N THR A 69 39.36 11.99 49.28
CA THR A 69 38.82 12.51 50.54
C THR A 69 38.86 14.03 50.50
N GLY A 70 37.93 14.70 51.18
CA GLY A 70 37.91 16.15 51.26
C GLY A 70 37.01 16.66 52.38
N GLU A 71 36.81 17.97 52.42
CA GLU A 71 35.96 18.66 53.39
C GLU A 71 35.40 19.95 52.76
N GLY A 72 34.19 20.35 53.13
CA GLY A 72 33.55 21.56 52.62
C GLY A 72 33.20 21.44 51.14
N ILE A 73 33.57 22.45 50.36
CA ILE A 73 33.37 22.48 48.91
C ILE A 73 34.66 22.02 48.25
N THR A 74 34.65 20.85 47.62
CA THR A 74 35.84 20.25 46.99
C THR A 74 35.53 19.89 45.54
N GLU A 75 36.38 20.31 44.60
CA GLU A 75 36.36 19.79 43.23
C GLU A 75 37.06 18.43 43.18
N VAL A 76 36.41 17.45 42.57
CA VAL A 76 36.94 16.10 42.40
C VAL A 76 36.96 15.73 40.92
N THR A 77 38.09 15.20 40.48
CA THR A 77 38.25 14.64 39.14
C THR A 77 37.94 13.15 39.20
N VAL A 78 37.01 12.72 38.35
CA VAL A 78 36.62 11.32 38.16
C VAL A 78 37.18 10.83 36.83
N CYS A 79 37.98 9.76 36.89
CA CYS A 79 38.55 9.08 35.73
C CYS A 79 38.05 7.62 35.70
N VAL A 80 37.99 7.04 34.51
CA VAL A 80 37.71 5.61 34.32
C VAL A 80 38.83 4.97 33.50
N ILE A 81 39.15 3.71 33.77
CA ILE A 81 40.04 2.94 32.89
C ILE A 81 39.28 2.51 31.64
N ASP A 82 40.02 2.17 30.57
CA ASP A 82 39.42 1.61 29.36
C ASP A 82 38.57 0.37 29.68
N ASN A 83 37.42 0.27 29.02
CA ASN A 83 36.48 -0.84 29.17
C ASN A 83 36.86 -1.97 28.21
N LEU A 84 37.91 -2.71 28.55
CA LEU A 84 38.47 -3.77 27.71
C LEU A 84 38.33 -5.15 28.35
N ARG A 85 37.94 -6.14 27.54
CA ARG A 85 38.05 -7.57 27.84
C ARG A 85 38.75 -8.25 26.67
N GLU A 86 39.87 -8.90 26.97
CA GLU A 86 40.71 -9.59 25.97
C GLU A 86 41.20 -8.67 24.83
N GLY A 87 41.48 -7.40 25.13
CA GLY A 87 42.03 -6.43 24.18
C GLY A 87 41.02 -5.80 23.21
N ALA A 88 39.73 -6.12 23.33
CA ALA A 88 38.64 -5.45 22.63
C ALA A 88 37.66 -4.82 23.63
N LEU A 89 36.85 -3.86 23.16
CA LEU A 89 35.79 -3.26 23.97
C LEU A 89 34.93 -4.34 24.63
N ASP A 90 34.71 -4.19 25.93
CA ASP A 90 33.82 -5.05 26.69
C ASP A 90 32.37 -4.54 26.63
N ASN A 91 31.42 -5.31 27.15
CA ASN A 91 30.04 -4.88 27.31
C ASN A 91 29.96 -3.56 28.11
N PRO A 92 28.98 -2.68 27.83
CA PRO A 92 28.77 -1.48 28.63
C PRO A 92 28.65 -1.83 30.11
N ARG A 93 29.29 -1.03 30.97
CA ARG A 93 29.33 -1.27 32.42
C ARG A 93 28.86 -0.04 33.19
N LYS A 94 28.30 -0.29 34.37
CA LYS A 94 27.73 0.73 35.25
C LYS A 94 28.04 0.41 36.70
N ALA A 95 28.37 1.42 37.50
CA ALA A 95 28.54 1.29 38.94
C ALA A 95 28.20 2.58 39.67
N GLU A 96 28.10 2.50 40.99
CA GLU A 96 27.96 3.67 41.86
C GLU A 96 29.33 4.12 42.36
N LEU A 97 29.60 5.42 42.18
CA LEU A 97 30.62 6.16 42.92
C LEU A 97 29.92 6.85 44.09
N VAL A 98 30.29 6.54 45.32
CA VAL A 98 29.63 7.07 46.51
C VAL A 98 30.55 7.96 47.32
N PHE A 99 30.15 9.21 47.55
CA PHE A 99 30.77 10.09 48.52
C PHE A 99 30.04 9.93 49.86
N LYS A 100 30.76 9.62 50.94
CA LYS A 100 30.17 9.28 52.23
C LYS A 100 30.84 9.97 53.41
N GLY A 101 30.03 10.29 54.42
CA GLY A 101 30.46 10.73 55.74
C GLY A 101 30.20 9.66 56.81
N ALA A 102 29.73 10.07 57.99
CA ALA A 102 29.59 9.22 59.17
C ALA A 102 28.41 8.23 59.11
N THR A 103 27.39 8.50 58.27
CA THR A 103 26.13 7.75 58.29
C THR A 103 25.64 7.35 56.90
N LEU A 104 24.75 6.36 56.81
CA LEU A 104 24.09 6.00 55.56
C LEU A 104 23.32 7.17 54.94
N ALA A 105 22.73 8.05 55.77
CA ALA A 105 22.01 9.23 55.32
C ALA A 105 22.93 10.32 54.73
N SER A 106 24.24 10.27 55.03
CA SER A 106 25.24 11.18 54.47
C SER A 106 25.77 10.75 53.09
N ARG A 107 25.28 9.64 52.53
CA ARG A 107 25.79 9.10 51.26
C ARG A 107 25.21 9.86 50.07
N SER A 108 26.08 10.33 49.18
CA SER A 108 25.71 10.84 47.86
C SER A 108 26.26 9.91 46.79
N ALA A 109 25.36 9.19 46.11
CA ALA A 109 25.72 8.28 45.03
C ALA A 109 25.67 9.00 43.67
N VAL A 110 26.72 8.78 42.87
CA VAL A 110 26.83 9.20 41.48
C VAL A 110 26.89 7.96 40.62
N VAL A 111 25.96 7.84 39.68
CA VAL A 111 25.91 6.72 38.76
C VAL A 111 26.93 6.92 37.65
N VAL A 112 27.97 6.09 37.60
CA VAL A 112 28.97 6.14 36.54
C VAL A 112 28.66 5.06 35.51
N SER A 113 28.40 5.47 34.28
CA SER A 113 28.16 4.59 33.13
C SER A 113 29.31 4.72 32.15
N GLN A 114 29.83 3.60 31.67
CA GLN A 114 30.89 3.57 30.66
C GLN A 114 30.41 2.78 29.45
N ARG A 115 30.54 3.39 28.26
CA ARG A 115 30.17 2.77 26.98
C ARG A 115 31.02 1.52 26.71
N GLY A 116 30.53 0.66 25.84
CA GLY A 116 31.16 -0.61 25.47
C GLY A 116 30.60 -1.12 24.14
N ASP A 117 30.92 -2.37 23.80
CA ASP A 117 30.32 -3.08 22.68
C ASP A 117 28.99 -3.71 23.12
N ASN A 118 27.88 -3.17 22.62
CA ASN A 118 26.53 -3.66 22.89
C ASN A 118 26.27 -5.08 22.36
N TYR A 119 27.06 -5.55 21.40
CA TYR A 119 26.88 -6.82 20.70
C TYR A 119 27.86 -7.90 21.18
N ARG A 120 28.74 -7.57 22.12
CA ARG A 120 29.65 -8.56 22.69
C ARG A 120 28.87 -9.62 23.47
N ASP A 121 29.22 -10.87 23.22
CA ASP A 121 28.52 -12.07 23.74
C ASP A 121 27.02 -12.12 23.37
N CYS A 122 26.58 -11.32 22.38
CA CYS A 122 25.22 -11.33 21.91
C CYS A 122 24.91 -12.68 21.25
N THR A 123 23.77 -13.27 21.63
CA THR A 123 23.30 -14.51 21.01
C THR A 123 22.89 -14.24 19.56
N GLN A 124 23.11 -15.21 18.68
CA GLN A 124 22.62 -15.13 17.31
C GLN A 124 21.11 -15.39 17.28
N TYR A 125 20.38 -14.54 16.57
CA TYR A 125 18.93 -14.62 16.45
C TYR A 125 18.50 -14.92 15.02
N THR A 126 17.28 -15.45 14.92
CA THR A 126 16.51 -15.58 13.69
C THR A 126 15.31 -14.63 13.74
N PRO A 127 14.78 -14.17 12.58
CA PRO A 127 13.68 -13.19 12.55
C PRO A 127 12.42 -13.55 13.36
N ASP A 128 12.07 -14.83 13.48
CA ASP A 128 10.94 -15.32 14.29
C ASP A 128 11.10 -15.01 15.78
N LYS A 129 12.34 -14.97 16.29
CA LYS A 129 12.65 -14.73 17.70
C LYS A 129 12.56 -13.28 18.13
N VAL A 130 12.44 -12.35 17.19
CA VAL A 130 12.31 -10.92 17.48
C VAL A 130 11.05 -10.61 18.30
N TYR A 131 9.98 -11.38 18.08
CA TYR A 131 8.70 -11.21 18.79
C TYR A 131 8.72 -11.73 20.23
N GLU A 132 9.74 -12.50 20.62
CA GLU A 132 9.84 -13.15 21.94
C GLU A 132 10.70 -12.35 22.94
N VAL A 133 11.37 -11.28 22.49
CA VAL A 133 12.30 -10.49 23.30
C VAL A 133 11.78 -9.08 23.62
N ALA A 134 12.30 -8.50 24.71
CA ALA A 134 11.93 -7.14 25.13
C ALA A 134 12.48 -6.07 24.17
N ASP A 135 11.82 -4.91 24.13
CA ASP A 135 12.36 -3.71 23.48
C ASP A 135 13.74 -3.34 24.04
N GLU A 136 14.53 -2.65 23.24
CA GLU A 136 15.91 -2.23 23.51
C GLU A 136 16.93 -3.39 23.55
N THR A 137 16.52 -4.62 23.26
CA THR A 137 17.43 -5.77 23.16
C THR A 137 18.32 -5.65 21.92
N TYR A 138 19.64 -5.74 22.11
CA TYR A 138 20.63 -5.83 21.03
C TYR A 138 20.67 -7.26 20.46
N MET A 139 20.67 -7.37 19.13
CA MET A 139 20.53 -8.63 18.40
C MET A 139 21.53 -8.69 17.24
N VAL A 140 22.08 -9.89 17.00
CA VAL A 140 22.90 -10.20 15.82
C VAL A 140 22.21 -11.27 14.98
N PHE A 141 22.03 -11.00 13.70
CA PHE A 141 21.55 -11.93 12.69
C PHE A 141 22.69 -12.18 11.73
N THR A 142 23.04 -13.43 11.41
CA THR A 142 24.18 -13.73 10.53
C THR A 142 23.79 -14.13 9.12
N ASP A 143 22.53 -14.48 8.84
CA ASP A 143 22.07 -14.88 7.50
C ASP A 143 20.56 -14.62 7.32
N ALA A 144 20.10 -13.42 7.71
CA ALA A 144 18.72 -13.03 7.47
C ALA A 144 18.50 -12.76 5.98
N LEU A 145 17.45 -13.32 5.40
CA LEU A 145 17.09 -13.14 4.00
C LEU A 145 16.27 -11.85 3.83
N VAL A 146 16.73 -10.97 2.94
CA VAL A 146 15.98 -9.78 2.53
C VAL A 146 14.89 -10.22 1.55
N ILE A 147 13.64 -10.07 1.96
CA ILE A 147 12.45 -10.47 1.20
C ILE A 147 11.95 -9.33 0.31
N SER A 148 11.92 -8.12 0.87
CA SER A 148 11.43 -6.95 0.16
C SER A 148 12.17 -5.70 0.60
N LYS A 149 12.20 -4.70 -0.29
CA LYS A 149 12.79 -3.39 -0.06
C LYS A 149 11.66 -2.36 0.00
N THR A 150 11.71 -1.49 0.99
CA THR A 150 10.78 -0.36 1.19
C THR A 150 11.53 0.97 1.00
N SER A 151 10.90 2.12 1.25
CA SER A 151 11.60 3.41 1.13
C SER A 151 12.55 3.69 2.31
N GLU A 152 12.23 3.20 3.51
CA GLU A 152 13.01 3.45 4.73
C GLU A 152 13.76 2.22 5.27
N GLY A 153 13.58 1.05 4.64
CA GLY A 153 14.21 -0.18 5.12
C GLY A 153 13.88 -1.43 4.31
N TYR A 154 13.88 -2.57 4.99
CA TYR A 154 13.77 -3.89 4.41
C TYR A 154 12.81 -4.77 5.21
N ILE A 155 12.22 -5.76 4.55
CA ILE A 155 11.57 -6.88 5.21
C ILE A 155 12.53 -8.05 5.21
N LEU A 156 12.86 -8.56 6.40
CA LEU A 156 13.72 -9.72 6.59
C LEU A 156 12.89 -10.95 6.95
N SER A 157 13.40 -12.13 6.60
CA SER A 157 12.91 -13.44 7.05
C SER A 157 14.04 -14.46 7.11
N ASP A 158 13.73 -15.66 7.60
CA ASP A 158 14.53 -16.87 7.36
C ASP A 158 14.35 -17.44 5.93
N ASP A 159 15.07 -18.52 5.61
CA ASP A 159 15.04 -19.20 4.30
C ASP A 159 13.68 -19.81 3.95
N ASN A 160 12.85 -20.08 4.95
CA ASN A 160 11.52 -20.68 4.79
C ASN A 160 10.40 -19.64 4.74
N CYS A 161 10.73 -18.36 4.84
CA CYS A 161 9.75 -17.29 4.89
C CYS A 161 8.71 -17.48 6.02
N SER A 162 9.13 -17.99 7.18
CA SER A 162 8.24 -18.40 8.27
C SER A 162 7.71 -17.21 9.09
N ASP A 163 8.50 -16.14 9.18
CA ASP A 163 8.18 -14.93 9.92
C ASP A 163 8.90 -13.72 9.30
N TYR A 164 8.18 -12.60 9.21
CA TYR A 164 8.72 -11.38 8.62
C TYR A 164 9.01 -10.34 9.69
N ILE A 165 10.12 -9.62 9.57
CA ILE A 165 10.44 -8.48 10.44
C ILE A 165 10.88 -7.27 9.62
N TYR A 166 10.44 -6.09 10.02
CA TYR A 166 10.89 -4.85 9.40
C TYR A 166 12.23 -4.42 9.98
N LEU A 167 13.21 -4.19 9.11
CA LEU A 167 14.51 -3.64 9.43
C LEU A 167 14.60 -2.22 8.88
N LYS A 168 14.71 -1.24 9.76
CA LYS A 168 15.05 0.13 9.40
C LYS A 168 16.56 0.24 9.19
N SER A 169 16.97 0.53 7.96
CA SER A 169 18.38 0.51 7.56
C SER A 169 18.58 1.37 6.32
N LYS A 170 19.69 2.11 6.26
CA LYS A 170 20.08 2.91 5.07
C LYS A 170 21.16 2.22 4.24
N GLN A 171 21.74 1.14 4.77
CA GLN A 171 22.74 0.33 4.11
C GLN A 171 22.13 -0.35 2.88
N GLN A 172 22.92 -0.56 1.83
CA GLN A 172 22.41 -1.07 0.57
C GLN A 172 22.27 -2.60 0.60
N ALA A 173 21.06 -3.05 0.31
CA ALA A 173 20.70 -4.44 -0.02
C ALA A 173 19.53 -4.46 -1.03
N GLN A 174 19.26 -5.64 -1.58
CA GLN A 174 18.15 -5.94 -2.47
C GLN A 174 17.43 -7.22 -2.05
N ALA A 175 16.22 -7.45 -2.56
CA ALA A 175 15.50 -8.70 -2.36
C ALA A 175 16.35 -9.89 -2.86
N GLY A 176 16.43 -10.95 -2.06
CA GLY A 176 17.27 -12.12 -2.30
C GLY A 176 18.68 -12.03 -1.70
N ASP A 177 19.09 -10.91 -1.10
CA ASP A 177 20.34 -10.86 -0.35
C ASP A 177 20.21 -11.58 1.00
N LYS A 178 21.24 -12.32 1.41
CA LYS A 178 21.43 -12.72 2.82
C LYS A 178 22.36 -11.74 3.50
N VAL A 179 21.95 -11.24 4.67
CA VAL A 179 22.65 -10.20 5.39
C VAL A 179 23.04 -10.62 6.80
N THR A 180 24.21 -10.15 7.23
CA THR A 180 24.56 -10.04 8.65
C THR A 180 24.12 -8.67 9.15
N VAL A 181 23.37 -8.62 10.24
CA VAL A 181 22.79 -7.41 10.82
C VAL A 181 23.09 -7.35 12.31
N LYS A 182 23.60 -6.21 12.78
CA LYS A 182 23.59 -5.82 14.19
C LYS A 182 22.52 -4.75 14.36
N ALA A 183 21.51 -5.05 15.17
CA ALA A 183 20.37 -4.17 15.35
C ALA A 183 19.83 -4.19 16.77
N GLN A 184 19.08 -3.16 17.12
CA GLN A 184 18.31 -3.10 18.34
C GLN A 184 16.82 -3.31 18.03
N LYS A 185 16.14 -4.12 18.85
CA LYS A 185 14.70 -4.36 18.73
C LYS A 185 13.90 -3.22 19.36
N MET A 186 12.90 -2.73 18.62
CA MET A 186 11.97 -1.69 19.05
C MET A 186 10.53 -2.11 18.71
N SER A 187 9.54 -1.43 19.29
CA SER A 187 8.14 -1.55 18.90
C SER A 187 7.58 -0.19 18.52
N ASP A 188 6.77 -0.14 17.47
CA ASP A 188 6.13 1.10 17.02
C ASP A 188 4.88 1.44 17.87
N SER A 189 4.22 2.55 17.57
CA SER A 189 3.00 2.98 18.26
C SER A 189 1.84 1.99 18.15
N GLN A 190 1.88 1.08 17.17
CA GLN A 190 0.88 0.01 16.98
C GLN A 190 1.32 -1.30 17.63
N LYS A 191 2.41 -1.26 18.42
CA LYS A 191 3.04 -2.39 19.10
C LYS A 191 3.60 -3.43 18.13
N MET A 192 3.89 -3.02 16.89
CA MET A 192 4.54 -3.90 15.92
C MET A 192 6.05 -3.83 16.10
N ALA A 193 6.68 -4.99 16.26
CA ALA A 193 8.12 -5.08 16.37
C ALA A 193 8.82 -4.64 15.07
N TYR A 194 9.97 -4.00 15.23
CA TYR A 194 10.92 -3.68 14.17
C TYR A 194 12.35 -3.65 14.72
N LEU A 195 13.32 -3.63 13.80
CA LEU A 195 14.75 -3.59 14.10
C LEU A 195 15.33 -2.26 13.61
N GLU A 196 16.13 -1.59 14.43
CA GLU A 196 16.96 -0.45 14.03
C GLU A 196 18.39 -0.92 13.79
N ALA A 197 18.85 -0.90 12.54
CA ALA A 197 20.17 -1.38 12.16
C ALA A 197 21.28 -0.39 12.57
N GLU A 198 22.28 -0.87 13.28
CA GLU A 198 23.56 -0.17 13.46
C GLU A 198 24.56 -0.57 12.36
N GLU A 199 24.66 -1.87 12.09
CA GLU A 199 25.52 -2.43 11.04
C GLU A 199 24.73 -3.42 10.18
N MET A 200 25.02 -3.42 8.88
CA MET A 200 24.48 -4.40 7.94
C MET A 200 25.52 -4.69 6.85
N THR A 201 25.78 -5.96 6.59
CA THR A 201 26.67 -6.42 5.51
C THR A 201 26.00 -7.52 4.71
N VAL A 202 26.10 -7.45 3.38
CA VAL A 202 25.61 -8.49 2.48
C VAL A 202 26.61 -9.65 2.44
N ASN A 203 26.14 -10.85 2.77
CA ASN A 203 26.94 -12.09 2.75
C ASN A 203 26.86 -12.77 1.39
N SER A 204 25.66 -12.80 0.80
CA SER A 204 25.40 -13.40 -0.53
C SER A 204 24.18 -12.74 -1.17
N SER A 205 24.06 -12.87 -2.49
CA SER A 205 23.00 -12.23 -3.30
C SER A 205 22.25 -13.23 -4.17
N ASN A 206 21.05 -12.85 -4.62
CA ASN A 206 20.20 -13.63 -5.52
C ASN A 206 19.78 -15.00 -4.98
N ASN A 207 19.62 -15.11 -3.66
CA ASN A 207 19.07 -16.30 -3.02
C ASN A 207 17.58 -16.42 -3.35
N THR A 208 17.07 -17.66 -3.36
CA THR A 208 15.66 -17.94 -3.63
C THR A 208 14.78 -17.49 -2.46
N ILE A 209 13.67 -16.82 -2.76
CA ILE A 209 12.65 -16.43 -1.80
C ILE A 209 11.51 -17.44 -1.87
N ASN A 210 11.33 -18.26 -0.84
CA ASN A 210 10.31 -19.33 -0.77
C ASN A 210 9.04 -18.85 -0.04
N ARG A 211 8.52 -17.67 -0.42
CA ARG A 211 7.37 -17.06 0.24
C ARG A 211 6.07 -17.74 -0.17
N ALA A 212 5.18 -17.98 0.81
CA ALA A 212 3.83 -18.47 0.56
C ALA A 212 2.96 -17.42 -0.15
N GLU A 213 1.82 -17.85 -0.70
CA GLU A 213 0.84 -16.91 -1.23
C GLU A 213 0.35 -15.94 -0.16
N ALA A 214 0.06 -14.70 -0.57
CA ALA A 214 -0.46 -13.70 0.32
C ALA A 214 -1.84 -14.10 0.84
N THR A 215 -2.11 -13.85 2.12
CA THR A 215 -3.46 -14.01 2.67
C THR A 215 -4.32 -12.85 2.17
N ASP A 216 -5.38 -13.14 1.40
CA ASP A 216 -6.32 -12.11 0.95
C ASP A 216 -7.20 -11.69 2.12
N ILE A 217 -7.10 -10.43 2.53
CA ILE A 217 -7.83 -9.89 3.68
C ILE A 217 -9.01 -9.02 3.27
N THR A 218 -9.31 -8.90 1.96
CA THR A 218 -10.27 -7.93 1.41
C THR A 218 -11.64 -8.00 2.10
N ALA A 219 -12.17 -9.22 2.31
CA ALA A 219 -13.48 -9.41 2.94
C ALA A 219 -13.45 -9.23 4.48
N ASP A 220 -12.27 -9.29 5.09
CA ASP A 220 -12.10 -9.39 6.54
C ASP A 220 -11.46 -8.14 7.16
N ILE A 221 -11.20 -7.08 6.36
CA ILE A 221 -10.41 -5.92 6.79
C ILE A 221 -10.96 -5.22 8.04
N ASP A 222 -12.27 -5.26 8.26
CA ASP A 222 -12.94 -4.64 9.42
C ASP A 222 -12.55 -5.32 10.75
N THR A 223 -12.06 -6.55 10.69
CA THR A 223 -11.72 -7.37 11.86
C THR A 223 -10.29 -7.89 11.84
N TYR A 224 -9.57 -7.73 10.71
CA TYR A 224 -8.23 -8.25 10.55
C TYR A 224 -7.24 -7.63 11.54
N THR A 225 -6.53 -8.47 12.27
CA THR A 225 -5.47 -8.08 13.19
C THR A 225 -4.43 -9.18 13.26
N SER A 226 -3.18 -8.79 13.55
CA SER A 226 -2.09 -9.72 13.80
C SER A 226 -1.12 -9.14 14.81
N THR A 227 -0.38 -10.01 15.49
CA THR A 227 0.78 -9.62 16.32
C THR A 227 2.09 -9.73 15.55
N LYS A 228 2.04 -10.19 14.30
CA LYS A 228 3.18 -10.43 13.41
C LYS A 228 2.96 -9.71 12.07
N ARG A 229 4.02 -9.60 11.26
CA ARG A 229 3.98 -8.93 9.95
C ARG A 229 3.54 -9.89 8.85
N ASP A 230 2.30 -10.35 8.92
CA ASP A 230 1.75 -11.29 7.91
C ASP A 230 1.86 -10.70 6.50
N TYR A 231 2.15 -11.55 5.52
CA TYR A 231 2.12 -11.18 4.11
C TYR A 231 0.67 -11.28 3.59
N VAL A 232 0.10 -10.12 3.25
CA VAL A 232 -1.33 -9.96 2.95
C VAL A 232 -1.55 -9.35 1.57
N ALA A 233 -2.72 -9.63 1.01
CA ALA A 233 -3.24 -8.99 -0.19
C ALA A 233 -4.58 -8.30 0.09
N VAL A 234 -4.83 -7.17 -0.54
CA VAL A 234 -6.09 -6.43 -0.42
C VAL A 234 -6.45 -5.77 -1.74
N GLU A 235 -7.72 -5.87 -2.13
CA GLU A 235 -8.27 -5.27 -3.33
C GLU A 235 -9.18 -4.09 -3.00
N GLY A 236 -9.00 -2.96 -3.70
CA GLY A 236 -9.85 -1.79 -3.51
C GLY A 236 -9.39 -0.60 -4.36
N VAL A 237 -10.07 0.54 -4.18
CA VAL A 237 -9.80 1.76 -4.94
C VAL A 237 -8.73 2.60 -4.25
N LEU A 238 -7.67 2.95 -4.97
CA LEU A 238 -6.57 3.76 -4.47
C LEU A 238 -6.92 5.26 -4.53
N ALA A 239 -6.72 5.95 -3.41
CA ALA A 239 -6.70 7.40 -3.32
C ALA A 239 -5.50 7.86 -2.47
N GLY A 240 -4.48 8.42 -3.13
CA GLY A 240 -3.20 8.77 -2.53
C GLY A 240 -2.48 7.56 -1.91
N LYS A 241 -2.53 7.44 -0.58
CA LYS A 241 -1.96 6.31 0.19
C LYS A 241 -3.02 5.43 0.87
N THR A 242 -4.28 5.63 0.50
CA THR A 242 -5.41 4.93 1.10
C THR A 242 -6.02 4.00 0.06
N ILE A 243 -6.31 2.75 0.43
CA ILE A 243 -7.11 1.85 -0.39
C ILE A 243 -8.46 1.68 0.30
N THR A 244 -9.52 2.07 -0.38
CA THR A 244 -10.89 1.93 0.11
C THR A 244 -11.49 0.65 -0.45
N VAL A 245 -12.06 -0.16 0.43
CA VAL A 245 -12.74 -1.42 0.05
C VAL A 245 -14.23 -1.19 0.12
N ALA A 246 -14.96 -1.62 -0.91
CA ALA A 246 -16.41 -1.46 -0.97
C ALA A 246 -17.09 -2.13 0.24
N ASP A 247 -18.10 -1.46 0.79
CA ASP A 247 -18.90 -1.90 1.95
C ASP A 247 -18.14 -2.13 3.27
N ALA A 248 -16.83 -1.89 3.31
CA ALA A 248 -16.03 -1.99 4.52
C ALA A 248 -16.07 -0.69 5.34
N LYS A 249 -15.95 -0.82 6.66
CA LYS A 249 -15.81 0.31 7.58
C LYS A 249 -14.36 0.78 7.67
N TYR A 250 -13.43 -0.15 7.50
CA TYR A 250 -12.01 0.13 7.54
C TYR A 250 -11.45 0.37 6.14
N ALA A 251 -10.32 1.06 6.08
CA ALA A 251 -9.53 1.23 4.86
C ALA A 251 -8.09 0.80 5.11
N ILE A 252 -7.33 0.61 4.05
CA ILE A 252 -5.89 0.32 4.16
C ILE A 252 -5.12 1.64 4.06
N THR A 253 -4.13 1.85 4.92
CA THR A 253 -3.14 2.92 4.78
C THR A 253 -1.76 2.33 4.46
N LEU A 254 -1.15 2.82 3.38
CA LEU A 254 0.19 2.43 2.96
C LEU A 254 1.24 3.19 3.78
N ALA A 255 1.81 2.52 4.78
CA ALA A 255 2.73 3.13 5.74
C ALA A 255 4.14 3.37 5.16
N ASP A 256 4.61 2.46 4.31
CA ASP A 256 5.85 2.60 3.54
C ASP A 256 5.60 2.06 2.12
N VAL A 257 6.12 2.74 1.11
CA VAL A 257 5.87 2.48 -0.32
C VAL A 257 7.22 2.44 -1.04
N PRO A 258 7.55 1.33 -1.72
CA PRO A 258 8.82 1.21 -2.42
C PRO A 258 8.86 2.15 -3.62
N ALA A 259 10.05 2.69 -3.92
CA ALA A 259 10.24 3.61 -5.05
C ALA A 259 9.90 3.01 -6.42
N SER A 260 9.78 1.67 -6.51
CA SER A 260 9.35 0.96 -7.72
C SER A 260 7.85 1.08 -7.98
N VAL A 261 7.05 1.53 -7.02
CA VAL A 261 5.60 1.70 -7.17
C VAL A 261 5.26 3.19 -7.24
N ASN A 262 4.77 3.63 -8.40
CA ASN A 262 4.30 4.99 -8.59
C ASN A 262 2.78 5.08 -8.33
N LEU A 263 2.39 5.52 -7.13
CA LEU A 263 0.98 5.60 -6.75
C LEU A 263 0.21 6.67 -7.54
N SER A 264 0.87 7.72 -8.05
CA SER A 264 0.17 8.77 -8.80
C SER A 264 -0.41 8.29 -10.12
N ASP A 265 0.21 7.27 -10.72
CA ASP A 265 -0.22 6.70 -11.99
C ASP A 265 -1.43 5.75 -11.80
N LEU A 266 -1.78 5.45 -10.56
CA LEU A 266 -2.82 4.52 -10.15
C LEU A 266 -3.95 5.23 -9.36
N GLU A 267 -3.94 6.56 -9.32
CA GLU A 267 -4.95 7.33 -8.60
C GLU A 267 -6.34 7.06 -9.19
N GLY A 268 -7.30 6.67 -8.34
CA GLY A 268 -8.65 6.29 -8.78
C GLY A 268 -8.73 4.92 -9.45
N HIS A 269 -7.64 4.15 -9.52
CA HIS A 269 -7.69 2.77 -10.02
C HIS A 269 -8.14 1.80 -8.94
N THR A 270 -8.80 0.74 -9.35
CA THR A 270 -8.92 -0.47 -8.53
C THR A 270 -7.60 -1.20 -8.61
N ILE A 271 -7.00 -1.50 -7.46
CA ILE A 271 -5.72 -2.21 -7.38
C ILE A 271 -5.85 -3.42 -6.46
N LYS A 272 -5.02 -4.43 -6.72
CA LYS A 272 -4.70 -5.46 -5.74
C LYS A 272 -3.31 -5.20 -5.17
N ALA A 273 -3.26 -4.77 -3.91
CA ALA A 273 -2.02 -4.46 -3.21
C ALA A 273 -1.51 -5.66 -2.41
N PHE A 274 -0.19 -5.90 -2.47
CA PHE A 274 0.51 -6.93 -1.72
C PHE A 274 1.50 -6.28 -0.76
N GLY A 275 1.53 -6.72 0.49
CA GLY A 275 2.41 -6.13 1.49
C GLY A 275 2.40 -6.83 2.83
N TYR A 276 3.05 -6.22 3.80
CA TYR A 276 3.23 -6.77 5.15
C TYR A 276 2.39 -5.98 6.15
N PHE A 277 1.59 -6.68 6.93
CA PHE A 277 0.78 -6.07 7.98
C PHE A 277 1.65 -5.24 8.95
N ALA A 278 1.18 -4.02 9.25
CA ALA A 278 1.88 -3.02 10.05
C ALA A 278 1.00 -2.42 11.16
N GLY A 279 0.04 -3.22 11.64
CA GLY A 279 -0.83 -2.88 12.75
C GLY A 279 -2.15 -2.22 12.35
N VAL A 280 -3.01 -2.02 13.34
CA VAL A 280 -4.30 -1.33 13.19
C VAL A 280 -4.24 0.02 13.88
N ALA A 281 -4.70 1.05 13.18
CA ALA A 281 -4.95 2.40 13.68
C ALA A 281 -6.39 2.76 13.30
N ALA A 282 -7.37 2.19 13.99
CA ALA A 282 -8.79 2.25 13.62
C ALA A 282 -9.22 3.68 13.22
N PRO A 283 -9.88 3.86 12.05
CA PRO A 283 -10.45 2.84 11.17
C PRO A 283 -9.49 2.33 10.07
N TYR A 284 -8.17 2.32 10.28
CA TYR A 284 -7.20 1.92 9.26
C TYR A 284 -6.45 0.63 9.63
N VAL A 285 -6.34 -0.28 8.66
CA VAL A 285 -5.34 -1.34 8.66
C VAL A 285 -4.10 -0.82 7.93
N ARG A 286 -2.92 -0.93 8.54
CA ARG A 286 -1.68 -0.42 7.94
C ARG A 286 -0.92 -1.56 7.29
N ILE A 287 -0.33 -1.31 6.12
CA ILE A 287 0.60 -2.24 5.48
C ILE A 287 1.87 -1.52 5.00
N TYR A 288 3.00 -2.23 5.00
CA TYR A 288 4.17 -1.87 4.20
C TYR A 288 4.03 -2.50 2.83
N LEU A 289 3.91 -1.66 1.80
CA LEU A 289 3.65 -2.11 0.45
C LEU A 289 4.88 -2.80 -0.14
N GLU A 290 4.66 -3.88 -0.88
CA GLU A 290 5.70 -4.51 -1.70
C GLU A 290 5.42 -4.29 -3.18
N SER A 291 4.19 -4.56 -3.62
CA SER A 291 3.79 -4.44 -5.02
C SER A 291 2.29 -4.24 -5.18
N VAL A 292 1.88 -3.89 -6.38
CA VAL A 292 0.48 -3.70 -6.76
C VAL A 292 0.23 -4.34 -8.12
N THR A 293 -0.98 -4.85 -8.32
CA THR A 293 -1.53 -5.16 -9.64
C THR A 293 -2.61 -4.14 -9.94
N ASP A 294 -2.46 -3.40 -11.04
CA ASP A 294 -3.48 -2.48 -11.54
C ASP A 294 -4.62 -3.28 -12.18
N LEU A 295 -5.84 -3.10 -11.68
CA LEU A 295 -7.06 -3.72 -12.21
C LEU A 295 -7.88 -2.75 -13.07
N GLY A 296 -7.33 -1.55 -13.34
CA GLY A 296 -7.90 -0.51 -14.18
C GLY A 296 -8.59 0.60 -13.39
N GLU A 297 -8.92 1.69 -14.08
CA GLU A 297 -9.67 2.81 -13.52
C GLU A 297 -10.96 2.32 -12.85
N ALA A 298 -11.18 2.71 -11.60
CA ALA A 298 -12.43 2.42 -10.91
C ALA A 298 -13.57 3.16 -11.61
N GLN A 299 -14.65 2.44 -11.91
CA GLN A 299 -15.77 2.95 -12.69
C GLN A 299 -17.08 2.57 -12.04
N VAL A 300 -18.04 3.50 -12.07
CA VAL A 300 -19.46 3.18 -11.84
C VAL A 300 -20.11 2.97 -13.20
N ILE A 301 -20.52 1.74 -13.51
CA ILE A 301 -21.30 1.44 -14.71
C ILE A 301 -22.78 1.69 -14.41
N TYR A 302 -23.37 2.68 -15.09
CA TYR A 302 -24.78 2.98 -14.99
C TYR A 302 -25.62 2.10 -15.91
N TRP A 303 -25.08 1.76 -17.09
CA TRP A 303 -25.72 0.92 -18.09
C TRP A 303 -24.71 0.43 -19.13
N SER A 304 -24.95 -0.75 -19.71
CA SER A 304 -24.12 -1.31 -20.79
C SER A 304 -24.94 -2.23 -21.71
N GLU A 305 -24.48 -2.37 -22.94
CA GLU A 305 -24.97 -3.29 -23.97
C GLU A 305 -23.79 -3.82 -24.80
N ASP A 306 -23.73 -5.14 -24.97
CA ASP A 306 -22.74 -5.89 -25.74
C ASP A 306 -23.35 -6.67 -26.91
N PHE A 307 -24.68 -6.55 -27.09
CA PHE A 307 -25.49 -7.23 -28.10
C PHE A 307 -25.33 -8.76 -28.14
N GLU A 308 -24.81 -9.40 -27.08
CA GLU A 308 -24.62 -10.86 -27.03
C GLU A 308 -25.94 -11.63 -27.14
N TRP A 309 -27.07 -10.97 -26.86
CA TRP A 309 -28.40 -11.52 -27.09
C TRP A 309 -28.72 -11.76 -28.59
N LEU A 310 -27.93 -11.22 -29.53
CA LEU A 310 -28.04 -11.52 -30.96
C LEU A 310 -27.54 -12.92 -31.32
N ALA A 311 -26.71 -13.56 -30.48
CA ALA A 311 -26.09 -14.86 -30.75
C ALA A 311 -27.05 -15.93 -31.33
N PRO A 312 -28.24 -16.21 -30.74
CA PRO A 312 -29.16 -17.19 -31.31
C PRO A 312 -29.69 -16.81 -32.70
N PHE A 313 -29.91 -15.52 -32.97
CA PHE A 313 -30.38 -15.04 -34.27
C PHE A 313 -29.27 -15.08 -35.32
N ALA A 314 -28.05 -14.71 -34.93
CA ALA A 314 -26.86 -14.79 -35.77
C ALA A 314 -26.62 -16.23 -36.21
N GLN A 315 -26.65 -17.18 -35.26
CA GLN A 315 -26.50 -18.61 -35.55
C GLN A 315 -27.58 -19.12 -36.51
N ALA A 316 -28.86 -18.81 -36.25
CA ALA A 316 -29.98 -19.33 -37.06
C ALA A 316 -30.00 -18.75 -38.49
N SER A 317 -29.51 -17.53 -38.67
CA SER A 317 -29.52 -16.83 -39.97
C SER A 317 -28.18 -16.91 -40.72
N GLY A 318 -27.15 -17.48 -40.10
CA GLY A 318 -25.79 -17.54 -40.64
C GLY A 318 -25.13 -16.17 -40.75
N ALA A 319 -25.43 -15.25 -39.82
CA ALA A 319 -24.79 -13.95 -39.77
C ALA A 319 -23.27 -14.10 -39.52
N GLY A 320 -22.46 -13.25 -40.15
CA GLY A 320 -21.01 -13.32 -40.06
C GLY A 320 -20.41 -12.20 -39.23
N ARG A 321 -19.11 -11.93 -39.46
CA ARG A 321 -18.28 -11.02 -38.66
C ARG A 321 -17.52 -10.00 -39.53
N THR A 322 -18.23 -9.20 -40.33
CA THR A 322 -17.61 -8.24 -41.28
C THR A 322 -16.50 -7.37 -40.70
N VAL A 323 -16.67 -6.77 -39.51
CA VAL A 323 -15.65 -5.87 -38.93
C VAL A 323 -14.47 -6.69 -38.42
N GLU A 324 -14.71 -7.66 -37.55
CA GLU A 324 -13.66 -8.40 -36.85
C GLU A 324 -12.81 -9.29 -37.76
N THR A 325 -13.37 -9.77 -38.89
CA THR A 325 -12.64 -10.60 -39.85
C THR A 325 -12.25 -9.85 -41.13
N ASP A 326 -12.49 -8.53 -41.19
CA ASP A 326 -12.34 -7.69 -42.40
C ASP A 326 -12.98 -8.31 -43.67
N ASP A 327 -14.10 -9.03 -43.52
CA ASP A 327 -14.75 -9.75 -44.61
C ASP A 327 -16.00 -9.04 -45.13
N LEU A 328 -15.87 -8.41 -46.30
CA LEU A 328 -16.98 -7.72 -46.97
C LEU A 328 -18.06 -8.66 -47.50
N ASN A 329 -17.76 -9.96 -47.61
CA ASN A 329 -18.70 -11.00 -48.04
C ASN A 329 -19.41 -11.68 -46.88
N ALA A 330 -19.04 -11.37 -45.63
CA ALA A 330 -19.72 -11.92 -44.47
C ALA A 330 -21.22 -11.59 -44.52
N THR A 331 -22.03 -12.60 -44.26
CA THR A 331 -23.49 -12.53 -44.36
C THR A 331 -24.04 -11.58 -43.32
N ALA A 332 -24.78 -10.55 -43.75
CA ALA A 332 -25.49 -9.64 -42.85
C ALA A 332 -27.00 -9.74 -43.12
N PRO A 333 -27.73 -10.63 -42.43
CA PRO A 333 -29.16 -10.80 -42.63
C PRO A 333 -29.93 -9.60 -42.06
N GLN A 334 -31.04 -9.23 -42.72
CA GLN A 334 -31.89 -8.14 -42.24
C GLN A 334 -32.47 -8.49 -40.86
N ILE A 335 -32.50 -7.53 -39.94
CA ILE A 335 -32.95 -7.73 -38.56
C ILE A 335 -34.40 -8.27 -38.48
N VAL A 336 -35.25 -7.91 -39.45
CA VAL A 336 -36.63 -8.39 -39.58
C VAL A 336 -36.77 -9.81 -40.15
N LYS A 337 -35.67 -10.42 -40.60
CA LYS A 337 -35.65 -11.76 -41.20
C LYS A 337 -34.83 -12.75 -40.39
N ALA A 338 -33.83 -12.28 -39.66
CA ALA A 338 -33.09 -13.11 -38.73
C ALA A 338 -34.04 -13.53 -37.61
N SER A 339 -34.36 -14.82 -37.55
CA SER A 339 -35.36 -15.36 -36.62
C SER A 339 -34.79 -16.57 -35.89
N ALA A 340 -35.04 -16.60 -34.60
CA ALA A 340 -34.74 -17.73 -33.72
C ALA A 340 -35.93 -17.92 -32.77
N ASN A 341 -36.25 -19.18 -32.44
CA ASN A 341 -37.31 -19.52 -31.49
C ASN A 341 -38.68 -18.87 -31.76
N GLY A 342 -39.01 -18.64 -33.04
CA GLY A 342 -40.32 -18.12 -33.45
C GLY A 342 -40.49 -16.60 -33.34
N THR A 343 -39.44 -15.84 -33.03
CA THR A 343 -39.44 -14.38 -33.09
C THR A 343 -38.31 -13.88 -33.99
N THR A 344 -38.42 -12.67 -34.53
CA THR A 344 -37.32 -12.01 -35.25
C THR A 344 -36.40 -11.28 -34.27
N ALA A 345 -35.15 -11.03 -34.69
CA ALA A 345 -34.22 -10.23 -33.90
C ALA A 345 -34.77 -8.81 -33.63
N LEU A 346 -35.56 -8.25 -34.56
CA LEU A 346 -36.21 -6.95 -34.36
C LEU A 346 -37.25 -7.01 -33.23
N GLU A 347 -38.17 -7.96 -33.29
CA GLU A 347 -39.22 -8.12 -32.27
C GLU A 347 -38.61 -8.36 -30.88
N TYR A 348 -37.55 -9.15 -30.81
CA TYR A 348 -36.84 -9.38 -29.56
C TYR A 348 -36.17 -8.10 -29.05
N ALA A 349 -35.47 -7.35 -29.91
CA ALA A 349 -34.87 -6.07 -29.54
C ALA A 349 -35.91 -5.04 -29.06
N GLU A 350 -37.05 -4.94 -29.75
CA GLU A 350 -38.17 -4.08 -29.34
C GLU A 350 -38.73 -4.51 -27.97
N SER A 351 -38.75 -5.82 -27.68
CA SER A 351 -39.14 -6.33 -26.35
C SER A 351 -38.16 -5.95 -25.22
N LEU A 352 -36.90 -5.70 -25.56
CA LEU A 352 -35.88 -5.16 -24.65
C LEU A 352 -35.96 -3.62 -24.52
N GLY A 353 -36.83 -2.97 -25.29
CA GLY A 353 -37.05 -1.52 -25.27
C GLY A 353 -36.23 -0.73 -26.30
N TYR A 354 -35.55 -1.40 -27.24
CA TYR A 354 -34.89 -0.71 -28.35
C TYR A 354 -35.92 -0.14 -29.34
N GLU A 355 -35.61 1.02 -29.91
CA GLU A 355 -36.32 1.52 -31.09
C GLU A 355 -35.34 1.70 -32.25
N PHE A 356 -35.81 1.47 -33.47
CA PHE A 356 -34.97 1.53 -34.66
C PHE A 356 -35.49 2.54 -35.68
N LEU A 357 -34.64 3.50 -36.01
CA LEU A 357 -34.96 4.60 -36.91
C LEU A 357 -34.59 4.25 -38.36
N ARG A 358 -35.43 4.66 -39.32
CA ARG A 358 -35.22 4.40 -40.76
C ARG A 358 -35.62 5.62 -41.57
N VAL A 359 -34.73 6.12 -42.41
CA VAL A 359 -35.02 7.19 -43.38
C VAL A 359 -34.44 6.84 -44.74
N THR A 360 -35.04 7.37 -45.81
CA THR A 360 -34.59 7.08 -47.17
C THR A 360 -34.94 8.19 -48.15
N THR A 361 -34.16 8.29 -49.23
CA THR A 361 -34.50 9.08 -50.44
C THR A 361 -35.24 8.27 -51.51
N LYS A 362 -35.64 7.03 -51.18
CA LYS A 362 -36.32 6.06 -52.05
C LYS A 362 -37.63 5.61 -51.40
N THR A 363 -38.22 4.52 -51.92
CA THR A 363 -39.34 3.84 -51.27
C THR A 363 -38.90 3.26 -49.93
N ALA A 364 -39.74 3.41 -48.90
CA ALA A 364 -39.47 2.85 -47.57
C ALA A 364 -39.16 1.35 -47.61
N GLY A 365 -38.21 0.91 -46.78
CA GLY A 365 -37.81 -0.48 -46.67
C GLY A 365 -36.72 -0.69 -45.62
N GLU A 366 -36.46 -1.95 -45.29
CA GLU A 366 -35.49 -2.30 -44.24
C GLU A 366 -34.04 -2.04 -44.67
N CYS A 367 -33.27 -1.47 -43.75
CA CYS A 367 -31.86 -1.10 -43.89
C CYS A 367 -31.03 -1.37 -42.62
N ILE A 368 -31.54 -2.18 -41.69
CA ILE A 368 -30.81 -2.64 -40.50
C ILE A 368 -30.58 -4.15 -40.62
N TYR A 369 -29.38 -4.56 -40.24
CA TYR A 369 -28.89 -5.93 -40.38
C TYR A 369 -28.17 -6.35 -39.11
N ILE A 370 -28.18 -7.65 -38.83
CA ILE A 370 -27.41 -8.21 -37.73
C ILE A 370 -26.08 -8.78 -38.24
N GLN A 371 -25.12 -8.85 -37.35
CA GLN A 371 -23.89 -9.64 -37.45
C GLN A 371 -23.80 -10.51 -36.20
N GLU A 372 -22.76 -11.33 -36.07
CA GLU A 372 -22.52 -12.09 -34.84
C GLU A 372 -22.19 -11.12 -33.70
N ASN A 373 -23.19 -10.85 -32.85
CA ASN A 373 -23.16 -9.98 -31.67
C ASN A 373 -22.92 -8.49 -31.92
N TYR A 374 -23.24 -7.97 -33.12
CA TYR A 374 -23.30 -6.52 -33.34
C TYR A 374 -24.26 -6.14 -34.48
N LEU A 375 -24.54 -4.86 -34.64
CA LEU A 375 -25.51 -4.35 -35.60
C LEU A 375 -24.85 -3.60 -36.76
N LYS A 376 -25.49 -3.65 -37.92
CA LYS A 376 -25.14 -2.91 -39.13
C LYS A 376 -26.30 -2.03 -39.58
N PHE A 377 -26.00 -0.77 -39.87
CA PHE A 377 -26.96 0.25 -40.21
C PHE A 377 -26.76 0.80 -41.63
N GLY A 378 -27.86 0.92 -42.36
CA GLY A 378 -27.94 1.59 -43.65
C GLY A 378 -27.71 0.68 -44.87
N LYS A 379 -28.05 1.24 -46.04
CA LYS A 379 -27.64 0.80 -47.38
C LYS A 379 -27.66 2.00 -48.32
N THR A 380 -27.22 1.88 -49.56
CA THR A 380 -27.25 3.02 -50.51
C THR A 380 -28.64 3.65 -50.58
N SER A 381 -28.73 4.94 -50.28
CA SER A 381 -29.97 5.73 -50.21
C SER A 381 -30.90 5.47 -48.99
N TYR A 382 -30.46 4.72 -47.98
CA TYR A 382 -31.22 4.44 -46.75
C TYR A 382 -30.30 4.56 -45.54
N GLN A 383 -30.73 5.33 -44.54
CA GLN A 383 -30.02 5.53 -43.29
C GLN A 383 -30.85 4.99 -42.13
N ALA A 384 -30.14 4.61 -41.08
CA ALA A 384 -30.73 3.97 -39.92
C ALA A 384 -29.93 4.31 -38.67
N GLY A 385 -30.63 4.24 -37.54
CA GLY A 385 -30.09 4.54 -36.23
C GLY A 385 -30.87 3.78 -35.17
N ILE A 386 -30.41 3.91 -33.94
CA ILE A 386 -30.95 3.18 -32.79
C ILE A 386 -31.30 4.17 -31.68
N VAL A 387 -32.41 3.91 -31.01
CA VAL A 387 -32.76 4.52 -29.72
C VAL A 387 -32.56 3.45 -28.66
N LEU A 388 -31.75 3.76 -27.66
CA LEU A 388 -31.46 2.84 -26.57
C LEU A 388 -32.67 2.68 -25.64
N PRO A 389 -32.81 1.54 -24.94
CA PRO A 389 -33.83 1.34 -23.93
C PRO A 389 -33.78 2.41 -22.85
N ALA A 390 -34.87 2.55 -22.11
CA ALA A 390 -34.89 3.42 -20.94
C ALA A 390 -33.79 3.00 -19.96
N ILE A 391 -32.88 3.93 -19.66
CA ILE A 391 -31.74 3.68 -18.79
C ILE A 391 -32.13 4.01 -17.35
N LYS A 392 -31.56 3.29 -16.38
CA LYS A 392 -31.71 3.63 -14.96
C LYS A 392 -31.14 5.02 -14.69
N THR A 393 -31.66 5.70 -13.67
CA THR A 393 -31.22 7.05 -13.30
C THR A 393 -29.72 7.09 -13.00
N VAL A 394 -29.02 7.99 -13.70
CA VAL A 394 -27.68 8.44 -13.30
C VAL A 394 -27.86 9.46 -12.16
N PRO A 395 -27.18 9.31 -11.02
CA PRO A 395 -27.29 10.25 -9.90
C PRO A 395 -27.03 11.69 -10.34
N ALA A 396 -27.80 12.64 -9.81
CA ALA A 396 -27.70 14.05 -10.20
C ALA A 396 -26.37 14.71 -9.79
N ASP A 397 -25.68 14.12 -8.81
CA ASP A 397 -24.37 14.51 -8.32
C ASP A 397 -23.22 13.73 -8.97
N ALA A 398 -23.51 12.81 -9.90
CA ALA A 398 -22.47 12.15 -10.69
C ALA A 398 -21.75 13.16 -11.59
N SER A 399 -20.42 13.12 -11.59
CA SER A 399 -19.55 13.94 -12.43
C SER A 399 -18.64 13.05 -13.29
N GLY A 400 -18.22 13.55 -14.45
CA GLY A 400 -17.37 12.79 -15.37
C GLY A 400 -18.14 11.63 -16.02
N VAL A 401 -19.42 11.82 -16.30
CA VAL A 401 -20.27 10.79 -16.93
C VAL A 401 -19.97 10.75 -18.43
N LEU A 402 -19.69 9.57 -18.93
CA LEU A 402 -19.30 9.31 -20.32
C LEU A 402 -20.26 8.30 -20.94
N LEU A 403 -20.60 8.52 -22.21
CA LEU A 403 -21.12 7.50 -23.12
C LEU A 403 -19.96 7.03 -24.00
N GLU A 404 -19.69 5.73 -23.98
CA GLU A 404 -18.73 5.07 -24.86
C GLU A 404 -19.43 4.04 -25.72
N PHE A 405 -19.01 3.89 -26.98
CA PHE A 405 -19.41 2.79 -27.85
C PHE A 405 -18.39 2.53 -28.95
N ASP A 406 -18.39 1.32 -29.48
CA ASP A 406 -17.57 0.95 -30.62
C ASP A 406 -18.37 1.12 -31.92
N TRP A 407 -17.76 1.71 -32.94
CA TRP A 407 -18.38 1.85 -34.25
C TRP A 407 -17.37 1.67 -35.38
N CYS A 408 -17.86 1.40 -36.59
CA CYS A 408 -17.00 1.23 -37.77
C CYS A 408 -17.73 1.71 -39.04
N PRO A 409 -17.13 2.56 -39.89
CA PRO A 409 -17.68 2.85 -41.22
C PRO A 409 -17.53 1.63 -42.15
N MET A 410 -18.51 1.38 -43.01
CA MET A 410 -18.41 0.29 -43.98
C MET A 410 -17.41 0.61 -45.10
N ARG A 411 -16.64 -0.39 -45.52
CA ARG A 411 -15.85 -0.36 -46.75
C ARG A 411 -16.62 -0.98 -47.91
N GLN A 412 -16.67 -0.29 -49.05
CA GLN A 412 -17.26 -0.80 -50.29
C GLN A 412 -16.36 -1.86 -50.93
N GLY A 413 -16.93 -2.72 -51.79
CA GLY A 413 -16.14 -3.67 -52.57
C GLY A 413 -15.10 -3.02 -53.49
N SER A 414 -15.26 -1.73 -53.80
CA SER A 414 -14.27 -0.90 -54.50
C SER A 414 -13.10 -0.44 -53.63
N GLY A 415 -13.11 -0.74 -52.33
CA GLY A 415 -12.19 -0.20 -51.33
C GLY A 415 -12.56 1.18 -50.79
N LYS A 416 -13.60 1.84 -51.33
CA LYS A 416 -14.03 3.15 -50.82
C LYS A 416 -14.61 3.04 -49.40
N ILE A 417 -14.16 3.86 -48.46
CA ILE A 417 -14.82 3.98 -47.14
C ILE A 417 -16.09 4.82 -47.30
N ASP A 418 -17.20 4.35 -46.74
CA ASP A 418 -18.46 5.10 -46.71
C ASP A 418 -18.26 6.38 -45.89
N PRO A 419 -18.67 7.56 -46.40
CA PRO A 419 -18.49 8.84 -45.72
C PRO A 419 -19.57 9.01 -44.65
N VAL A 420 -19.41 8.34 -43.51
CA VAL A 420 -20.39 8.34 -42.42
C VAL A 420 -19.83 9.03 -41.18
N ASP A 421 -20.62 9.97 -40.66
CA ASP A 421 -20.36 10.66 -39.39
C ASP A 421 -21.60 10.49 -38.49
N LEU A 422 -21.36 10.30 -37.19
CA LEU A 422 -22.41 10.00 -36.21
C LEU A 422 -22.64 11.16 -35.24
N ILE A 423 -23.86 11.21 -34.70
CA ILE A 423 -24.24 12.04 -33.57
C ILE A 423 -24.97 11.20 -32.52
N VAL A 424 -24.88 11.68 -31.27
CA VAL A 424 -25.68 11.20 -30.15
C VAL A 424 -26.70 12.28 -29.82
N ILE A 425 -27.98 11.93 -29.76
CA ILE A 425 -29.05 12.83 -29.35
C ILE A 425 -29.60 12.35 -28.01
N ILE A 426 -29.53 13.21 -27.00
CA ILE A 426 -30.08 12.96 -25.67
C ILE A 426 -31.36 13.79 -25.53
N LYS A 427 -32.49 13.12 -25.31
CA LYS A 427 -33.78 13.77 -25.14
C LYS A 427 -34.42 13.40 -23.81
N ASN A 428 -34.80 14.40 -23.02
CA ASN A 428 -35.54 14.23 -21.77
C ASN A 428 -36.69 15.24 -21.74
N GLY A 429 -37.91 14.79 -22.05
CA GLY A 429 -39.06 15.69 -22.20
C GLY A 429 -38.87 16.71 -23.34
N SER A 430 -38.87 18.00 -22.99
CA SER A 430 -38.61 19.10 -23.94
C SER A 430 -37.14 19.40 -24.17
N ASP A 431 -36.25 18.89 -23.30
CA ASP A 431 -34.82 19.13 -23.38
C ASP A 431 -34.20 18.16 -24.37
N GLU A 432 -33.45 18.69 -25.34
CA GLU A 432 -32.79 17.91 -26.38
C GLU A 432 -31.37 18.45 -26.57
N THR A 433 -30.38 17.57 -26.50
CA THR A 433 -28.96 17.90 -26.69
C THR A 433 -28.39 16.97 -27.76
N THR A 434 -27.72 17.55 -28.75
CA THR A 434 -27.01 16.82 -29.80
C THR A 434 -25.51 16.93 -29.58
N LEU A 435 -24.84 15.79 -29.54
CA LEU A 435 -23.42 15.65 -29.28
C LEU A 435 -22.74 15.02 -30.49
N THR A 436 -21.59 15.57 -30.88
CA THR A 436 -20.81 15.07 -32.02
C THR A 436 -20.00 13.85 -31.62
N VAL A 437 -19.95 12.84 -32.49
CA VAL A 437 -19.09 11.66 -32.32
C VAL A 437 -17.77 11.88 -33.06
N PRO A 438 -16.61 11.47 -32.51
CA PRO A 438 -15.34 11.56 -33.23
C PRO A 438 -15.38 10.89 -34.61
N THR A 439 -14.85 11.56 -35.63
CA THR A 439 -14.82 11.07 -37.02
C THR A 439 -13.74 10.01 -37.25
N HIS A 440 -13.88 9.17 -38.27
CA HIS A 440 -12.93 8.08 -38.56
C HIS A 440 -11.65 8.52 -39.30
N ASN A 441 -11.70 9.53 -40.19
CA ASN A 441 -10.57 10.02 -41.00
C ASN A 441 -9.81 8.95 -41.82
N TRP A 442 -10.44 7.81 -42.11
CA TRP A 442 -9.79 6.69 -42.80
C TRP A 442 -9.66 6.88 -44.31
N PRO A 443 -8.50 6.53 -44.90
CA PRO A 443 -8.34 6.49 -46.35
C PRO A 443 -9.10 5.30 -46.96
N ASN A 444 -9.33 5.35 -48.28
CA ASN A 444 -9.84 4.20 -49.03
C ASN A 444 -8.89 3.01 -48.88
N GLY A 445 -9.44 1.81 -48.72
CA GLY A 445 -8.70 0.56 -48.57
C GLY A 445 -8.30 0.23 -47.12
N HIS A 446 -8.60 1.09 -46.14
CA HIS A 446 -8.36 0.79 -44.72
C HIS A 446 -9.08 -0.49 -44.30
N VAL A 447 -8.46 -1.31 -43.45
CA VAL A 447 -9.04 -2.51 -42.82
C VAL A 447 -10.29 -2.15 -42.00
N LEU A 448 -11.29 -3.01 -41.92
CA LEU A 448 -12.37 -2.79 -40.96
C LEU A 448 -11.87 -3.11 -39.55
N GLU A 449 -11.99 -2.16 -38.64
CA GLU A 449 -11.65 -2.31 -37.22
C GLU A 449 -12.57 -1.44 -36.36
N TRP A 450 -12.62 -1.68 -35.05
CA TRP A 450 -13.48 -0.91 -34.16
C TRP A 450 -12.87 0.44 -33.80
N ILE A 451 -13.66 1.50 -33.93
CA ILE A 451 -13.35 2.84 -33.44
C ILE A 451 -14.10 3.03 -32.13
N LYS A 452 -13.35 3.25 -31.05
CA LYS A 452 -13.91 3.60 -29.75
C LYS A 452 -14.30 5.07 -29.73
N ALA A 453 -15.59 5.35 -29.67
CA ALA A 453 -16.13 6.70 -29.50
C ALA A 453 -16.40 6.97 -28.03
N THR A 454 -15.99 8.15 -27.54
CA THR A 454 -16.31 8.63 -26.19
C THR A 454 -16.94 10.02 -26.29
N VAL A 455 -18.08 10.19 -25.62
CA VAL A 455 -18.85 11.44 -25.59
C VAL A 455 -19.14 11.80 -24.13
N SER A 456 -18.87 13.04 -23.73
CA SER A 456 -19.22 13.53 -22.38
C SER A 456 -20.72 13.76 -22.26
N LEU A 457 -21.31 13.23 -21.18
CA LEU A 457 -22.68 13.48 -20.76
C LEU A 457 -22.75 14.42 -19.53
N ASP A 458 -21.64 15.11 -19.22
CA ASP A 458 -21.57 15.96 -18.03
C ASP A 458 -22.60 17.08 -18.04
N GLY A 459 -23.31 17.21 -16.93
CA GLY A 459 -24.40 18.19 -16.78
C GLY A 459 -25.68 17.84 -17.53
N ILE A 460 -25.75 16.69 -18.22
CA ILE A 460 -26.95 16.22 -18.91
C ILE A 460 -27.73 15.28 -17.97
N LYS A 461 -29.00 15.58 -17.75
CA LYS A 461 -29.88 14.76 -16.92
C LYS A 461 -30.24 13.45 -17.62
N ILE A 462 -29.82 12.32 -17.06
CA ILE A 462 -30.16 10.97 -17.53
C ILE A 462 -31.03 10.24 -16.49
N ASP A 463 -32.27 9.94 -16.87
CA ASP A 463 -33.25 9.19 -16.09
C ASP A 463 -34.07 8.24 -16.99
N LYS A 464 -35.02 7.52 -16.38
CA LYS A 464 -35.88 6.56 -17.09
C LYS A 464 -36.70 7.15 -18.25
N ASP A 465 -36.90 8.47 -18.27
CA ASP A 465 -37.67 9.17 -19.30
C ASP A 465 -36.75 9.67 -20.42
N THR A 466 -35.44 9.56 -20.22
CA THR A 466 -34.43 9.91 -21.21
C THR A 466 -34.44 8.92 -22.37
N ARG A 467 -34.23 9.42 -23.58
CA ARG A 467 -34.02 8.65 -24.80
C ARG A 467 -32.69 9.07 -25.42
N ILE A 468 -31.82 8.09 -25.61
CA ILE A 468 -30.50 8.27 -26.23
C ILE A 468 -30.56 7.67 -27.63
N THR A 469 -30.33 8.49 -28.64
CA THR A 469 -30.34 8.08 -30.04
C THR A 469 -28.93 8.16 -30.61
N ILE A 470 -28.49 7.11 -31.30
CA ILE A 470 -27.25 7.09 -32.08
C ILE A 470 -27.64 6.96 -33.55
N ARG A 471 -27.27 7.95 -34.37
CA ARG A 471 -27.56 7.95 -35.82
C ARG A 471 -26.55 8.79 -36.60
N GLN A 472 -26.63 8.77 -37.92
CA GLN A 472 -25.84 9.69 -38.74
C GLN A 472 -26.21 11.17 -38.48
N ILE A 473 -25.24 12.06 -38.73
CA ILE A 473 -25.43 13.53 -38.72
C ILE A 473 -26.62 13.97 -39.61
N ASP A 474 -27.16 15.15 -39.33
CA ASP A 474 -28.37 15.66 -39.98
C ASP A 474 -28.22 15.80 -41.50
N GLU A 475 -27.04 16.19 -41.98
CA GLU A 475 -26.72 16.30 -43.40
C GLU A 475 -26.78 14.94 -44.14
N GLN A 476 -26.70 13.84 -43.39
CA GLN A 476 -26.73 12.48 -43.91
C GLN A 476 -28.09 11.80 -43.67
N TRP A 477 -29.10 12.51 -43.16
CA TRP A 477 -30.35 11.92 -42.66
C TRP A 477 -31.62 12.52 -43.34
N PRO A 478 -32.00 12.09 -44.57
CA PRO A 478 -31.40 11.01 -45.36
C PRO A 478 -30.39 11.50 -46.42
N ALA A 479 -29.51 10.60 -46.85
CA ALA A 479 -28.57 10.79 -47.95
C ALA A 479 -28.84 9.80 -49.10
N ALA A 480 -28.55 10.21 -50.34
CA ALA A 480 -28.64 9.33 -51.51
C ALA A 480 -27.46 8.34 -51.62
N THR A 481 -26.33 8.66 -50.99
CA THR A 481 -25.09 7.87 -50.98
C THR A 481 -25.15 6.66 -50.05
N ALA A 482 -24.10 5.83 -50.08
CA ALA A 482 -23.90 4.76 -49.10
C ALA A 482 -23.15 5.33 -47.89
N ASN A 483 -23.82 5.36 -46.74
CA ASN A 483 -23.31 5.89 -45.47
C ASN A 483 -23.51 4.82 -44.38
N ARG A 484 -23.02 3.60 -44.62
CA ARG A 484 -23.27 2.44 -43.77
C ARG A 484 -22.25 2.38 -42.64
N TRP A 485 -22.68 1.85 -41.51
CA TRP A 485 -21.85 1.75 -40.31
C TRP A 485 -22.25 0.54 -39.45
N PHE A 486 -21.37 0.19 -38.51
CA PHE A 486 -21.55 -0.85 -37.52
C PHE A 486 -21.49 -0.27 -36.10
N LEU A 487 -22.15 -0.90 -35.15
CA LEU A 487 -22.22 -0.47 -33.74
C LEU A 487 -22.12 -1.67 -32.81
N ASP A 488 -21.32 -1.51 -31.75
CA ASP A 488 -21.14 -2.50 -30.69
C ASP A 488 -20.76 -1.83 -29.34
N ASN A 489 -20.74 -2.61 -28.25
CA ASN A 489 -20.17 -2.28 -26.92
C ASN A 489 -20.52 -0.90 -26.36
N ILE A 490 -21.80 -0.62 -26.16
CA ILE A 490 -22.28 0.66 -25.64
C ILE A 490 -22.23 0.65 -24.10
N ARG A 491 -21.72 1.71 -23.48
CA ARG A 491 -21.75 1.85 -22.02
C ARG A 491 -21.87 3.30 -21.56
N ILE A 492 -22.56 3.49 -20.44
CA ILE A 492 -22.63 4.75 -19.71
C ILE A 492 -21.99 4.53 -18.35
N TYR A 493 -20.96 5.32 -18.04
CA TYR A 493 -20.21 5.17 -16.81
C TYR A 493 -19.62 6.49 -16.34
N SER A 494 -19.22 6.56 -15.08
CA SER A 494 -18.32 7.60 -14.58
C SER A 494 -17.08 6.95 -13.98
N LYS A 495 -15.96 7.67 -14.03
CA LYS A 495 -14.77 7.32 -13.25
C LYS A 495 -15.04 7.65 -11.76
N LEU A 496 -14.50 6.85 -10.84
CA LEU A 496 -14.62 7.07 -9.40
C LEU A 496 -13.57 8.05 -8.87
#